data_AF-A0A933CFA2-F1
#
_entry.id   AF-A0A933CFA2-F1
#
_cell.length_a   1.000
_cell.length_b   1.000
_cell.length_c   1.000
_cell.angle_alpha   90.00
_cell.angle_beta   90.00
_cell.angle_gamma   90.00
#
_symmetry.space_group_name_H-M   'P 1'
#
loop_
_entity.id
_entity.type
_entity.pdbx_description
1 polymer ?
#
loop_
_entity_poly.entity_id
_entity_poly.type
_entity_poly.pdbx_seq_one_letter_code
_entity_poly.pdbx_strand_id
1 'polypeptide(L)'
;MHKRVLVFGTFDGIHAGHTFFLRAAKARGTELVVGVARDAHVVVFKGRRPAHHEHKRLEKIQALPMVDRAQLCDQEPSTFDIVQDVAPDLIVLGHDQLDLETALIVWMGESGHYVPMMRLKKV
;
A
#
# COMPACT_ATOMS: atom_id res chain seq x y z
N MET A 1 -17.40 -13.45 7.07
CA MET A 1 -16.75 -12.36 7.84
C MET A 1 -16.11 -11.42 6.84
N HIS A 2 -16.35 -10.12 6.98
CA HIS A 2 -15.71 -9.10 6.15
C HIS A 2 -14.26 -8.97 6.60
N LYS A 3 -13.31 -9.01 5.66
CA LYS A 3 -11.89 -8.88 5.94
C LYS A 3 -11.27 -7.86 5.00
N ARG A 4 -10.70 -6.80 5.57
CA ARG A 4 -10.11 -5.68 4.86
C ARG A 4 -8.59 -5.83 4.77
N VAL A 5 -8.08 -5.77 3.55
CA VAL A 5 -6.67 -5.87 3.24
C VAL A 5 -6.18 -4.50 2.80
N LEU A 6 -5.10 -4.02 3.42
CA LEU A 6 -4.41 -2.80 3.01
C LEU A 6 -3.08 -3.16 2.33
N VAL A 7 -2.79 -2.50 1.23
CA VAL A 7 -1.48 -2.57 0.55
C VAL A 7 -0.99 -1.18 0.24
N PHE A 8 0.34 -1.04 0.11
CA PHE A 8 0.98 0.22 -0.23
C PHE A 8 1.81 0.09 -1.50
N GLY A 9 1.91 1.15 -2.29
CA GLY A 9 2.82 1.16 -3.42
C GLY A 9 2.89 2.47 -4.18
N THR A 10 3.93 2.60 -5.00
CA THR A 10 4.06 3.73 -5.93
C THR A 10 3.13 3.55 -7.14
N PHE A 11 3.05 2.36 -7.71
CA PHE A 11 2.23 2.05 -8.90
C PHE A 11 2.46 3.00 -10.10
N ASP A 12 3.71 3.36 -10.34
CA ASP A 12 4.11 4.23 -11.45
C ASP A 12 4.31 3.41 -12.72
N GLY A 13 3.30 3.40 -13.60
CA GLY A 13 3.24 2.51 -14.75
C GLY A 13 2.78 1.10 -14.37
N ILE A 14 1.47 0.89 -14.28
CA ILE A 14 0.89 -0.42 -13.97
C ILE A 14 1.34 -1.45 -15.01
N HIS A 15 1.85 -2.58 -14.53
CA HIS A 15 2.32 -3.71 -15.32
C HIS A 15 1.89 -5.02 -14.65
N ALA A 16 2.14 -6.15 -15.31
CA ALA A 16 1.68 -7.47 -14.86
C ALA A 16 2.05 -7.81 -13.40
N GLY A 17 3.27 -7.45 -12.97
CA GLY A 17 3.70 -7.60 -11.57
C GLY A 17 2.79 -6.89 -10.54
N HIS A 18 2.37 -5.64 -10.80
CA HIS A 18 1.43 -4.93 -9.93
C HIS A 18 0.06 -5.62 -9.93
N THR A 19 -0.44 -6.01 -11.11
CA THR A 19 -1.72 -6.72 -11.21
C THR A 19 -1.69 -8.05 -10.46
N PHE A 20 -0.60 -8.80 -10.56
CA PHE A 20 -0.40 -10.05 -9.81
C PHE A 20 -0.40 -9.79 -8.30
N PHE A 21 0.39 -8.83 -7.83
CA PHE A 21 0.48 -8.45 -6.42
C PHE A 21 -0.90 -8.07 -5.84
N LEU A 22 -1.63 -7.18 -6.53
CA LEU A 22 -2.94 -6.72 -6.09
C LEU A 22 -3.99 -7.85 -6.08
N ARG A 23 -3.97 -8.75 -7.07
CA ARG A 23 -4.85 -9.94 -7.06
C ARG A 23 -4.53 -10.88 -5.90
N ALA A 24 -3.25 -11.12 -5.66
CA ALA A 24 -2.80 -11.97 -4.56
C ALA A 24 -3.15 -11.37 -3.19
N ALA A 25 -3.11 -10.04 -3.06
CA ALA A 25 -3.57 -9.33 -1.87
C ALA A 25 -5.10 -9.40 -1.71
N LYS A 26 -5.88 -9.13 -2.78
CA LYS A 26 -7.35 -9.26 -2.77
C LYS A 26 -7.79 -10.66 -2.33
N ALA A 27 -7.09 -11.71 -2.75
CA ALA A 27 -7.39 -13.09 -2.35
C ALA A 27 -7.24 -13.35 -0.83
N ARG A 28 -6.69 -12.41 -0.04
CA ARG A 28 -6.54 -12.54 1.42
C ARG A 28 -7.68 -11.90 2.22
N GLY A 29 -8.66 -11.30 1.55
CA GLY A 29 -9.81 -10.69 2.19
C GLY A 29 -10.98 -10.50 1.23
N THR A 30 -12.00 -9.78 1.69
CA THR A 30 -13.18 -9.44 0.90
C THR A 30 -13.12 -8.01 0.37
N GLU A 31 -12.31 -7.14 0.98
CA GLU A 31 -12.07 -5.76 0.56
C GLU A 31 -10.55 -5.52 0.45
N LEU A 32 -10.12 -4.90 -0.65
CA LEU A 32 -8.76 -4.45 -0.91
C LEU A 32 -8.76 -2.92 -0.98
N VAL A 33 -8.05 -2.32 -0.04
CA VAL A 33 -7.73 -0.89 -0.03
C VAL A 33 -6.28 -0.70 -0.43
N VAL A 34 -6.02 0.26 -1.32
CA VAL A 34 -4.68 0.57 -1.82
C VAL A 34 -4.25 1.97 -1.40
N GLY A 35 -3.18 2.05 -0.61
CA GLY A 35 -2.44 3.28 -0.32
C GLY A 35 -1.45 3.60 -1.44
N VAL A 36 -1.69 4.71 -2.14
CA VAL A 36 -0.84 5.18 -3.24
C VAL A 36 0.15 6.21 -2.69
N ALA A 37 1.45 5.91 -2.79
CA ALA A 37 2.49 6.76 -2.26
C ALA A 37 2.47 8.16 -2.89
N ARG A 38 2.74 9.20 -2.08
CA ARG A 38 2.87 10.59 -2.54
C ARG A 38 4.12 10.78 -3.39
N ASP A 39 4.09 11.72 -4.33
CA ASP A 39 5.24 12.04 -5.19
C ASP A 39 6.46 12.46 -4.35
N ALA A 40 6.25 13.24 -3.28
CA ALA A 40 7.29 13.66 -2.36
C ALA A 40 7.99 12.47 -1.68
N HIS A 41 7.21 11.49 -1.22
CA HIS A 41 7.76 10.28 -0.58
C HIS A 41 8.58 9.46 -1.58
N VAL A 42 8.10 9.32 -2.81
CA VAL A 42 8.81 8.56 -3.85
C VAL A 42 10.19 9.16 -4.13
N VAL A 43 10.32 10.50 -4.11
CA VAL A 43 11.61 11.17 -4.27
C VAL A 43 12.56 10.83 -3.11
N VAL A 44 12.08 10.85 -1.87
CA VAL A 44 12.88 10.52 -0.69
C VAL A 44 13.35 9.06 -0.73
N PHE A 45 12.45 8.12 -0.98
CA PHE A 45 12.76 6.69 -0.92
C PHE A 45 13.48 6.15 -2.15
N LYS A 46 13.22 6.70 -3.36
CA LYS A 46 13.77 6.19 -4.62
C LYS A 46 14.80 7.12 -5.28
N GLY A 47 15.04 8.31 -4.72
CA GLY A 47 15.96 9.31 -5.28
C GLY A 47 15.52 9.91 -6.62
N ARG A 48 14.28 9.64 -7.06
CA ARG A 48 13.76 10.09 -8.36
C ARG A 48 12.26 10.35 -8.29
N ARG A 49 11.79 11.29 -9.11
CA ARG A 49 10.35 11.52 -9.29
C ARG A 49 9.70 10.36 -10.05
N PRO A 50 8.45 10.01 -9.75
CA PRO A 50 7.67 9.11 -10.58
C PRO A 50 7.40 9.75 -11.95
N ALA A 51 7.22 8.92 -12.98
CA ALA A 51 6.86 9.34 -14.33
C ALA A 51 5.42 9.90 -14.39
N HIS A 52 4.54 9.45 -13.50
CA HIS A 52 3.17 9.92 -13.39
C HIS A 52 2.91 10.59 -12.03
N HIS A 53 2.21 11.72 -12.06
CA HIS A 53 1.73 12.41 -10.87
C HIS A 53 0.86 11.51 -9.99
N GLU A 54 0.91 11.69 -8.67
CA GLU A 54 0.21 10.87 -7.69
C GLU A 54 -1.29 10.69 -7.94
N HIS A 55 -2.00 11.75 -8.31
CA HIS A 55 -3.43 11.65 -8.65
C HIS A 55 -3.70 10.78 -9.89
N LYS A 56 -2.80 10.80 -10.89
CA LYS A 56 -2.93 9.96 -12.08
C LYS A 56 -2.64 8.49 -11.77
N ARG A 57 -1.71 8.22 -10.85
CA ARG A 57 -1.45 6.87 -10.33
C ARG A 57 -2.64 6.36 -9.52
N LEU A 58 -3.22 7.21 -8.67
CA LEU A 58 -4.44 6.93 -7.91
C LEU A 58 -5.61 6.55 -8.81
N GLU A 59 -5.92 7.38 -9.80
CA GLU A 59 -7.01 7.15 -10.76
C GLU A 59 -6.86 5.79 -11.46
N LYS A 60 -5.66 5.51 -11.97
CA LYS A 60 -5.35 4.23 -12.62
C LYS A 60 -5.52 3.02 -11.70
N ILE A 61 -5.17 3.16 -10.42
CA ILE A 61 -5.32 2.09 -9.43
C ILE A 61 -6.79 1.88 -9.05
N GLN A 62 -7.54 2.96 -8.83
CA GLN A 62 -8.97 2.91 -8.51
C GLN A 62 -9.79 2.26 -9.63
N ALA A 63 -9.35 2.38 -10.89
CA ALA A 63 -10.01 1.77 -12.05
C ALA A 63 -9.78 0.25 -12.18
N LEU A 64 -8.92 -0.37 -11.36
CA LEU A 64 -8.64 -1.80 -11.44
C LEU A 64 -9.78 -2.62 -10.81
N PRO A 65 -10.29 -3.67 -11.49
CA PRO A 65 -11.46 -4.42 -11.00
C PRO A 65 -11.31 -5.10 -9.63
N MET A 66 -10.09 -5.36 -9.19
CA MET A 66 -9.83 -6.00 -7.88
C MET A 66 -9.65 -5.01 -6.73
N VAL A 67 -9.59 -3.70 -7.02
CA VAL A 67 -9.38 -2.64 -6.04
C VAL A 67 -10.74 -2.07 -5.67
N ASP A 68 -11.14 -2.21 -4.40
CA ASP A 68 -12.41 -1.66 -3.92
C ASP A 68 -12.27 -0.18 -3.60
N ARG A 69 -11.14 0.21 -2.98
CA ARG A 69 -10.83 1.60 -2.65
C ARG A 69 -9.36 1.90 -2.86
N ALA A 70 -9.06 3.07 -3.38
CA ALA A 70 -7.71 3.61 -3.40
C ALA A 70 -7.70 5.01 -2.81
N GLN A 71 -6.66 5.34 -2.06
CA GLN A 71 -6.44 6.67 -1.52
C GLN A 71 -4.95 6.98 -1.51
N LEU A 72 -4.60 8.26 -1.50
CA LEU A 72 -3.20 8.64 -1.32
C LEU A 72 -2.78 8.39 0.13
N CYS A 73 -1.52 7.99 0.31
CA CYS A 73 -0.92 7.95 1.64
C CYS A 73 -0.85 9.35 2.26
N ASP A 74 -0.51 9.37 3.54
CA ASP A 74 -0.38 10.59 4.34
C ASP A 74 0.62 11.58 3.72
N GLN A 75 0.50 12.86 4.05
CA GLN A 75 1.43 13.88 3.58
C GLN A 75 2.80 13.71 4.25
N GLU A 76 2.79 13.48 5.55
CA GLU A 76 3.98 13.24 6.35
C GLU A 76 4.35 11.75 6.28
N PRO A 77 5.63 11.42 6.06
CA PRO A 77 6.08 10.05 6.06
C PRO A 77 5.96 9.43 7.46
N SER A 78 5.71 8.13 7.51
CA SER A 78 5.71 7.32 8.74
C SER A 78 4.63 7.63 9.79
N THR A 79 3.64 8.48 9.49
CA THR A 79 2.48 8.72 10.36
C THR A 79 1.48 7.55 10.33
N PHE A 80 1.32 6.93 9.17
CA PHE A 80 0.42 5.80 8.92
C PHE A 80 -1.03 6.02 9.41
N ASP A 81 -1.54 7.25 9.33
CA ASP A 81 -2.92 7.62 9.64
C ASP A 81 -3.91 6.85 8.76
N ILE A 82 -3.54 6.59 7.50
CA ILE A 82 -4.25 5.66 6.62
C ILE A 82 -4.53 4.29 7.26
N VAL A 83 -3.66 3.75 8.13
CA VAL A 83 -3.91 2.47 8.81
C VAL A 83 -5.06 2.62 9.80
N GLN A 84 -5.18 3.75 10.48
CA GLN A 84 -6.28 4.05 11.41
C GLN A 84 -7.59 4.30 10.64
N ASP A 85 -7.54 5.12 9.59
CA ASP A 85 -8.70 5.44 8.73
C ASP A 85 -9.26 4.19 8.04
N VAL A 86 -8.36 3.32 7.57
CA VAL A 86 -8.73 2.09 6.88
C VAL A 86 -9.14 1.02 7.89
N ALA A 87 -8.57 0.99 9.10
CA ALA A 87 -8.74 -0.10 10.07
C ALA A 87 -8.63 -1.50 9.41
N PRO A 88 -7.49 -1.85 8.78
CA PRO A 88 -7.34 -3.11 8.07
C PRO A 88 -7.16 -4.29 9.03
N ASP A 89 -7.66 -5.46 8.63
CA ASP A 89 -7.42 -6.73 9.33
C ASP A 89 -6.06 -7.36 8.95
N LEU A 90 -5.50 -6.93 7.82
CA LEU A 90 -4.25 -7.45 7.29
C LEU A 90 -3.56 -6.40 6.41
N ILE A 91 -2.27 -6.19 6.62
CA ILE A 91 -1.41 -5.47 5.67
C ILE A 91 -0.66 -6.49 4.82
N VAL A 92 -0.77 -6.38 3.50
CA VAL A 92 -0.02 -7.23 2.57
C VAL A 92 1.10 -6.42 1.91
N LEU A 93 2.32 -6.94 2.04
CA LEU A 93 3.55 -6.32 1.56
C LEU A 93 4.05 -7.05 0.31
N GLY A 94 4.58 -6.28 -0.64
CA GLY A 94 5.36 -6.78 -1.76
C GLY A 94 6.69 -7.39 -1.30
N HIS A 95 7.27 -8.22 -2.15
CA HIS A 95 8.48 -8.99 -1.82
C HIS A 95 9.72 -8.15 -1.44
N ASP A 96 9.75 -6.89 -1.86
CA ASP A 96 10.86 -5.95 -1.83
C ASP A 96 10.61 -4.77 -0.87
N GLN A 97 9.48 -4.78 -0.16
CA GLN A 97 9.05 -3.68 0.71
C GLN A 97 9.62 -3.80 2.13
N LEU A 98 10.93 -4.02 2.27
CA LEU A 98 11.61 -4.20 3.56
C LEU A 98 11.55 -2.92 4.41
N ASP A 99 11.89 -1.78 3.83
CA ASP A 99 11.93 -0.50 4.57
C ASP A 99 10.54 -0.10 5.08
N LEU A 100 9.50 -0.36 4.29
CA LEU A 100 8.11 -0.14 4.68
C LEU A 100 7.71 -1.06 5.84
N GLU A 101 8.11 -2.34 5.80
CA GLU A 101 7.85 -3.29 6.88
C GLU A 101 8.49 -2.82 8.19
N THR A 102 9.74 -2.39 8.15
CA THR A 102 10.44 -1.83 9.32
C THR A 102 9.73 -0.59 9.84
N ALA A 103 9.37 0.35 8.97
CA ALA A 103 8.67 1.58 9.36
C ALA A 103 7.31 1.28 10.01
N LEU A 104 6.55 0.33 9.47
CA LEU A 104 5.28 -0.12 10.07
C LEU A 104 5.50 -0.77 11.44
N ILE A 105 6.52 -1.63 11.61
CA ILE A 105 6.82 -2.25 12.91
C ILE A 105 7.13 -1.20 13.97
N VAL A 106 7.98 -0.22 13.64
CA VAL A 106 8.32 0.88 14.56
C VAL A 106 7.07 1.66 14.94
N TRP A 107 6.29 2.08 13.95
CA TRP A 107 5.05 2.80 14.18
C TRP A 107 4.04 2.02 15.03
N MET A 108 3.84 0.72 14.77
CA MET A 108 2.94 -0.13 15.59
C MET A 108 3.44 -0.25 17.03
N GLY A 109 4.76 -0.33 17.24
CA GLY A 109 5.37 -0.37 18.57
C GLY A 109 5.18 0.93 19.36
N GLU A 110 5.26 2.08 18.68
CA GLU A 110 5.10 3.40 19.30
C GLU A 110 3.63 3.78 19.52
N SER A 111 2.75 3.43 18.57
CA SER A 111 1.33 3.80 18.59
C SER A 111 0.44 2.81 19.36
N GLY A 112 0.93 1.59 19.63
CA GLY A 112 0.13 0.49 20.20
C GLY A 112 -0.90 -0.10 19.24
N HIS A 113 -0.92 0.31 17.97
CA HIS A 113 -1.87 -0.16 16.96
C HIS A 113 -1.31 -1.36 16.20
N TYR A 114 -1.65 -2.58 16.62
CA TYR A 114 -1.13 -3.79 16.00
C TYR A 114 -2.04 -4.29 14.87
N VAL A 115 -1.47 -4.45 13.67
CA VAL A 115 -2.12 -5.09 12.53
C VAL A 115 -1.24 -6.23 12.03
N PRO A 116 -1.79 -7.45 11.82
CA PRO A 116 -1.04 -8.52 11.18
C PRO A 116 -0.48 -8.10 9.82
N MET A 117 0.77 -8.46 9.56
CA MET A 117 1.43 -8.19 8.28
C MET A 117 1.81 -9.49 7.59
N MET A 118 1.78 -9.48 6.26
CA MET A 118 2.19 -10.61 5.44
C MET A 118 2.91 -10.16 4.17
N ARG A 119 4.12 -10.67 3.97
CA ARG A 119 4.88 -10.45 2.74
C ARG A 119 4.59 -11.53 1.70
N LEU A 120 4.30 -11.12 0.47
CA LEU A 120 4.18 -12.05 -0.65
C LEU A 120 5.58 -12.37 -1.20
N LYS A 121 5.80 -13.65 -1.51
CA LYS A 121 7.04 -14.09 -2.17
C LYS A 121 7.03 -13.65 -3.63
N LYS A 122 8.22 -13.44 -4.20
CA LYS A 122 8.37 -13.37 -5.66
C LYS A 122 7.85 -14.67 -6.27
N VAL A 123 7.08 -14.56 -7.34
CA VAL A 123 6.77 -15.70 -8.22
C VAL A 123 7.81 -15.74 -9.33
#